data_AF-A0AAU9JPC6-F1
#
_entry.id   AF-A0AAU9JPC6-F1
#
_cell.length_a   1.000
_cell.length_b   1.000
_cell.length_c   1.000
_cell.angle_alpha   90.00
_cell.angle_beta   90.00
_cell.angle_gamma   90.00
#
_symmetry.space_group_name_H-M   'P 1'
#
loop_
_entity.id
_entity.type
_entity.pdbx_description
1 polymer ?
#
loop_
_entity_poly.entity_id
_entity_poly.type
_entity_poly.pdbx_seq_one_letter_code
_entity_poly.pdbx_strand_id
1 'polypeptide(L)'
;MEDPRQLKQTLRRREEEKMRFLSSVYGSHLPFSLILERNIVSQQGRLCGLPSSKLHLEILTGKDTELDFPAFIGDVPHLTQEINRLNL
;
A
#
# COMPACT_ATOMS: atom_id res chain seq x y z
N MET A 1 0.33 -29.11 -10.49
CA MET A 1 -0.26 -27.78 -10.77
C MET A 1 -1.43 -27.65 -9.80
N GLU A 2 -1.33 -26.81 -8.75
CA GLU A 2 -2.44 -26.65 -7.80
C GLU A 2 -3.63 -25.97 -8.49
N ASP A 3 -4.85 -26.40 -8.16
CA ASP A 3 -6.06 -25.82 -8.72
C ASP A 3 -6.21 -24.35 -8.26
N PRO A 4 -6.33 -23.38 -9.18
CA PRO A 4 -6.41 -21.95 -8.84
C PRO A 4 -7.59 -21.61 -7.91
N ARG A 5 -8.65 -22.43 -7.89
CA ARG A 5 -9.79 -22.23 -6.98
C ARG A 5 -9.42 -22.50 -5.53
N GLN A 6 -8.63 -23.56 -5.30
CA GLN A 6 -8.20 -23.95 -3.97
C GLN A 6 -7.25 -22.91 -3.39
N LEU A 7 -6.32 -22.40 -4.19
CA LEU A 7 -5.42 -21.32 -3.80
C LEU A 7 -6.17 -20.06 -3.35
N LYS A 8 -7.22 -19.66 -4.08
CA LYS A 8 -8.03 -18.49 -3.68
C LYS A 8 -8.70 -18.69 -2.33
N GLN A 9 -9.20 -19.90 -2.06
CA GLN A 9 -9.84 -20.23 -0.79
C GLN A 9 -8.84 -20.24 0.37
N THR A 10 -7.65 -20.81 0.18
CA THR A 10 -6.61 -20.84 1.22
C THR A 10 -6.11 -19.44 1.57
N LEU A 11 -5.90 -18.58 0.57
CA LEU A 11 -5.52 -17.17 0.77
C LEU A 11 -6.59 -16.39 1.51
N ARG A 12 -7.87 -16.56 1.12
CA ARG A 12 -8.98 -15.90 1.82
C ARG A 12 -9.07 -16.33 3.28
N ARG A 13 -8.94 -17.63 3.55
CA ARG A 13 -8.95 -18.17 4.91
C ARG A 13 -7.83 -17.58 5.77
N ARG A 14 -6.60 -17.52 5.24
CA ARG A 14 -5.46 -16.92 5.94
C ARG A 14 -5.70 -15.45 6.28
N GLU A 15 -6.31 -14.69 5.37
CA GLU A 15 -6.64 -13.29 5.63
C GLU A 15 -7.71 -13.14 6.72
N GLU A 16 -8.75 -13.98 6.70
CA GLU A 16 -9.78 -13.97 7.74
C GLU A 16 -9.19 -14.31 9.12
N GLU A 17 -8.29 -15.29 9.19
CA GLU A 17 -7.56 -15.65 10.42
C GLU A 17 -6.70 -14.49 10.92
N LYS A 18 -5.97 -13.80 10.02
CA LYS A 18 -5.17 -12.60 10.35
C LYS A 18 -6.05 -11.48 10.90
N MET A 19 -7.18 -11.18 10.26
CA MET A 19 -8.09 -10.12 10.73
C MET A 19 -8.70 -10.44 12.09
N ARG A 20 -9.02 -11.71 12.38
CA ARG A 20 -9.46 -12.16 13.70
C ARG A 20 -8.39 -11.96 14.76
N PHE A 21 -7.14 -12.32 14.45
CA PHE A 21 -6.01 -12.11 15.35
C PHE A 21 -5.81 -10.62 15.65
N LEU A 22 -5.80 -9.76 14.63
CA LEU A 22 -5.66 -8.31 14.79
C LEU A 22 -6.79 -7.72 15.63
N SER A 23 -8.04 -8.16 15.40
CA SER A 23 -9.19 -7.76 16.22
C SER A 23 -9.01 -8.17 17.69
N SER A 24 -8.47 -9.36 17.94
CA SER A 24 -8.26 -9.86 19.29
C SER A 24 -7.16 -9.13 20.06
N VAL A 25 -6.10 -8.69 19.37
CA VAL A 25 -4.93 -8.06 20.01
C VAL A 25 -5.08 -6.55 20.11
N TYR A 26 -5.54 -5.91 19.04
CA TYR A 26 -5.59 -4.46 18.91
C TYR A 26 -7.01 -3.91 18.99
N GLY A 27 -8.03 -4.77 19.03
CA GLY A 27 -9.44 -4.39 19.03
C GLY A 27 -10.03 -4.28 17.62
N SER A 28 -11.35 -4.12 17.56
CA SER A 28 -12.13 -4.18 16.31
C SER A 28 -11.84 -3.05 15.30
N HIS A 29 -11.23 -1.95 15.74
CA HIS A 29 -10.96 -0.80 14.88
C HIS A 29 -9.84 -1.07 13.86
N LEU A 30 -8.79 -1.81 14.24
CA LEU A 30 -7.64 -2.05 13.38
C LEU A 30 -7.99 -2.81 12.08
N PRO A 31 -8.68 -3.97 12.11
CA PRO A 31 -9.06 -4.65 10.88
C PRO A 31 -10.00 -3.81 10.01
N PHE A 32 -10.87 -3.01 10.62
CA PHE A 32 -11.74 -2.09 9.89
C PHE A 32 -10.94 -1.01 9.16
N SER A 33 -10.00 -0.37 9.83
CA SER A 33 -9.10 0.62 9.23
C SER A 33 -8.29 0.04 8.08
N LEU A 34 -7.74 -1.17 8.23
CA LEU A 34 -6.98 -1.84 7.16
C LEU A 34 -7.84 -2.15 5.93
N ILE A 35 -9.10 -2.56 6.13
CA ILE A 35 -10.05 -2.80 5.03
C ILE A 35 -10.37 -1.48 4.32
N LEU A 36 -10.64 -0.42 5.07
CA LEU A 36 -10.90 0.91 4.51
C LEU A 36 -9.70 1.43 3.70
N GLU A 37 -8.51 1.35 4.28
CA GLU A 37 -7.27 1.81 3.65
C GLU A 37 -7.03 1.07 2.32
N ARG A 38 -7.15 -0.26 2.33
CA ARG A 38 -7.02 -1.08 1.12
C ARG A 38 -8.05 -0.71 0.06
N ASN A 39 -9.30 -0.41 0.45
CA ASN A 39 -10.33 0.04 -0.49
C ASN A 39 -9.97 1.39 -1.12
N ILE A 40 -9.50 2.34 -0.32
CA ILE A 40 -9.08 3.68 -0.79
C ILE A 40 -7.92 3.55 -1.79
N VAL A 41 -6.88 2.78 -1.45
CA VAL A 41 -5.67 2.70 -2.27
C VAL A 41 -5.79 1.78 -3.47
N SER A 42 -6.84 0.96 -3.53
CA SER A 42 -7.17 0.14 -4.71
C SER A 42 -7.72 0.96 -5.87
N GLN A 43 -8.23 2.18 -5.61
CA GLN A 43 -8.79 3.04 -6.63
C GLN A 43 -7.69 3.52 -7.57
N GLN A 44 -7.85 3.28 -8.88
CA GLN A 44 -6.91 3.73 -9.89
C GLN A 44 -7.29 5.14 -10.35
N GLY A 45 -6.36 6.09 -10.20
CA GLY A 45 -6.55 7.48 -10.62
C GLY A 45 -6.64 8.43 -9.42
N ARG A 46 -5.49 8.88 -8.93
CA ARG A 46 -5.40 10.13 -8.17
C ARG A 46 -5.47 11.30 -9.17
N LEU A 47 -5.55 12.54 -8.66
CA LEU A 47 -5.68 13.80 -9.41
C LEU A 47 -5.22 13.74 -10.87
N CYS A 48 -6.05 14.26 -11.77
CA CYS A 48 -5.78 14.28 -13.21
C CYS A 48 -4.39 14.87 -13.50
N GLY A 49 -3.58 14.14 -14.26
CA GLY A 49 -2.25 14.57 -14.71
C GLY A 49 -1.05 14.10 -13.88
N LEU A 50 -1.24 13.51 -12.69
CA LEU A 50 -0.15 12.94 -11.91
C LEU A 50 0.01 11.42 -12.12
N PRO A 51 1.25 10.90 -12.27
CA PRO A 51 1.47 9.47 -12.31
C PRO A 51 1.09 8.84 -10.96
N SER A 52 0.22 7.84 -10.99
CA SER A 52 -0.17 7.10 -9.78
C SER A 52 0.69 5.86 -9.61
N SER A 53 1.41 5.77 -8.49
CA SER A 53 2.07 4.53 -8.05
C SER A 53 1.11 3.66 -7.24
N LYS A 54 1.30 2.34 -7.30
CA LYS A 54 0.59 1.34 -6.46
C LYS A 54 1.40 0.91 -5.23
N LEU A 55 2.48 1.64 -4.93
CA LEU A 55 3.41 1.35 -3.82
C LEU A 55 2.67 1.10 -2.50
N HIS A 56 1.74 1.98 -2.13
CA HIS A 56 1.00 1.84 -0.88
C HIS A 56 0.14 0.55 -0.86
N LEU A 57 -0.48 0.18 -1.98
CA LEU A 57 -1.22 -1.07 -2.09
C LEU A 57 -0.29 -2.29 -2.03
N GLU A 58 0.91 -2.19 -2.59
CA GLU A 58 1.93 -3.24 -2.57
C GLU A 58 2.46 -3.49 -1.16
N ILE A 59 2.67 -2.43 -0.37
CA ILE A 59 3.01 -2.51 1.06
C ILE A 59 1.90 -3.21 1.84
N LEU A 60 0.63 -2.77 1.69
CA LEU A 60 -0.51 -3.36 2.42
C LEU A 60 -0.82 -4.81 2.05
N THR A 61 -0.41 -5.23 0.85
CA THR A 61 -0.56 -6.62 0.37
C THR A 61 0.66 -7.49 0.68
N GLY A 62 1.74 -6.89 1.22
CA GLY A 62 3.00 -7.58 1.47
C GLY A 62 3.69 -8.06 0.20
N LYS A 63 3.42 -7.41 -0.94
CA LYS A 63 4.13 -7.66 -2.20
C LYS A 63 5.51 -7.01 -2.22
N ASP A 64 5.61 -5.86 -1.55
CA ASP A 64 6.87 -5.17 -1.34
C ASP A 64 7.21 -5.20 0.16
N THR A 65 8.37 -5.77 0.49
CA THR A 65 8.80 -6.03 1.87
C THR A 65 10.14 -5.38 2.20
N GLU A 66 10.81 -4.80 1.21
CA GLU A 66 12.11 -4.19 1.35
C GLU A 66 11.99 -2.69 1.09
N LEU A 67 12.13 -1.89 2.14
CA LEU A 67 12.26 -0.44 1.98
C LEU A 67 13.71 -0.16 1.57
N ASP A 68 13.99 -0.28 0.27
CA ASP A 68 15.29 0.07 -0.24
C ASP A 68 15.47 1.59 -0.06
N PHE A 69 16.44 1.99 0.76
CA PHE A 69 16.76 3.39 1.04
C PHE A 69 17.67 4.10 0.00
N PRO A 70 17.98 3.60 -1.22
CA PRO A 70 18.98 4.26 -2.05
C PRO A 70 18.31 5.32 -2.95
N ALA A 71 17.84 6.43 -2.37
CA ALA A 71 17.53 7.63 -3.16
C ALA A 71 17.39 8.94 -2.37
N PHE A 72 17.08 8.92 -1.08
CA PHE A 72 16.75 10.17 -0.36
C PHE A 72 17.98 11.00 0.08
N ILE A 73 19.20 10.48 -0.10
CA ILE A 73 20.45 11.17 0.31
C ILE A 73 21.27 11.68 -0.89
N GLY A 74 20.87 11.36 -2.14
CA GLY A 74 21.67 11.69 -3.33
C GLY A 74 20.94 12.55 -4.36
N ASP A 75 19.66 12.29 -4.62
CA ASP A 75 18.93 12.99 -5.67
C ASP A 75 17.88 13.90 -5.05
N VAL A 76 18.17 15.20 -5.16
CA VAL A 76 17.26 16.29 -4.80
C VAL A 76 15.88 15.98 -5.40
N PRO A 77 14.79 15.98 -4.61
CA PRO A 77 13.45 15.87 -5.17
C PRO A 77 13.24 16.98 -6.20
N HIS A 78 13.11 16.59 -7.47
CA HIS A 78 12.91 17.50 -8.61
C HIS A 78 11.74 18.47 -8.39
N LEU A 79 10.78 18.11 -7.53
CA LEU A 79 9.64 18.95 -7.16
C LEU A 79 10.02 20.18 -6.30
N THR A 80 11.10 20.11 -5.51
CA THR A 80 11.53 21.22 -4.65
C THR A 80 12.32 22.29 -5.43
N GLN A 81 12.91 21.93 -6.58
CA GLN A 81 13.69 22.86 -7.39
C GLN A 81 12.82 23.89 -8.13
N GLU A 82 11.56 23.57 -8.46
CA GLU A 82 10.67 24.51 -9.17
C GLU A 82 10.18 25.65 -8.27
N ILE A 83 9.90 25.38 -7.00
CA ILE A 83 9.41 26.40 -6.06
C ILE A 83 10.51 27.45 -5.76
N ASN A 84 11.77 27.02 -5.67
CA ASN A 84 12.91 27.94 -5.47
C ASN A 84 13.31 28.69 -6.75
N ARG A 85 12.96 28.20 -7.94
CA ARG A 85 13.22 28.89 -9.22
C ARG A 85 12.26 30.05 -9.50
N LEU A 86 11.08 30.07 -8.88
CA LEU A 86 10.06 31.10 -9.08
C LEU A 86 10.16 32.27 -8.08
N ASN A 87 11.22 32.31 -7.26
CA ASN A 87 11.58 33.48 -6.45
C ASN A 87 12.80 34.21 -7.05
N LEU A 88 12.66 34.60 -8.31
CA LEU A 88 13.41 35.65 -9.01
C LEU A 88 12.51 36.23 -10.11
#